data_AF-A0A7C3HU42-F1
#
_entry.id   AF-A0A7C3HU42-F1
#
_cell.length_a   1.000
_cell.length_b   1.000
_cell.length_c   1.000
_cell.angle_alpha   90.00
_cell.angle_beta   90.00
_cell.angle_gamma   90.00
#
_symmetry.space_group_name_H-M   'P 1'
#
loop_
_entity.id
_entity.type
_entity.pdbx_description
1 polymer ?
#
loop_
_entity_poly.entity_id
_entity_poly.type
_entity_poly.pdbx_seq_one_letter_code
_entity_poly.pdbx_strand_id
1 'polypeptide(L)'
;MMTLPDFSRTAACFGVLACLSLPAAARNFRVDQLPNGSRIGCAACHVNPAGGGPRNSFGLAVGAITGSANREFWSATLAAADSDGDGFSNGVELGDPEGDKTVIPGWVPTNPGNASSKPVVENQPPQFTSTPVTTASQGLPYQYAATATDPENTALTYSKVSGPDWLNVSATGLVSGTPPDLTSGDFMVTLRVTDNGSPAKSADQTYTLTVTASYSGWQALHFNLPAEADLAGALVDADNDGLPNLAEYALRLNPRAPDAPASVLPTFGAGGEINLSATVRNDDPKLVVQMEAAADVTYAAPQAGTLSEATPAGAGRQTLRFTDVVTLSQTGGQRFWRIKLELNP
;
A
#
# COMPACT_ATOMS: atom_id res chain seq x y z
N MET A 1 49.63 -3.98 103.08
CA MET A 1 48.57 -4.19 104.08
C MET A 1 47.25 -3.91 103.39
N MET A 2 46.48 -4.97 103.08
CA MET A 2 45.23 -5.31 103.80
C MET A 2 44.14 -4.26 103.48
N THR A 3 43.03 -4.56 102.79
CA THR A 3 42.10 -5.70 102.93
C THR A 3 41.09 -5.72 101.76
N LEU A 4 40.74 -6.92 101.25
CA LEU A 4 39.38 -7.30 100.81
C LEU A 4 38.56 -7.70 102.07
N PRO A 5 37.20 -7.85 102.09
CA PRO A 5 36.26 -8.20 101.00
C PRO A 5 34.97 -7.31 101.03
N ASP A 6 33.92 -7.47 100.22
CA ASP A 6 32.93 -8.57 100.25
C ASP A 6 31.93 -8.53 99.05
N PHE A 7 31.41 -9.71 98.70
CA PHE A 7 30.46 -9.96 97.61
C PHE A 7 29.01 -9.68 98.03
N SER A 8 28.23 -9.02 97.18
CA SER A 8 26.79 -9.30 97.07
C SER A 8 26.26 -8.89 95.70
N ARG A 9 25.43 -9.77 95.14
CA ARG A 9 24.90 -9.77 93.77
C ARG A 9 23.76 -8.77 93.64
N THR A 10 23.79 -7.96 92.58
CA THR A 10 22.60 -7.27 92.05
C THR A 10 22.53 -7.44 90.55
N ALA A 11 21.41 -8.00 90.10
CA ALA A 11 21.12 -8.34 88.71
C ALA A 11 21.03 -7.09 87.83
N ALA A 12 21.76 -7.10 86.71
CA ALA A 12 21.64 -6.10 85.65
C ALA A 12 20.38 -6.40 84.82
N CYS A 13 19.39 -5.51 84.90
CA CYS A 13 18.24 -5.51 83.99
C CYS A 13 18.67 -4.82 82.69
N PHE A 14 19.05 -5.61 81.68
CA PHE A 14 19.28 -5.12 80.33
C PHE A 14 17.94 -4.72 79.71
N GLY A 15 17.66 -3.42 79.67
CA GLY A 15 16.58 -2.85 78.88
C GLY A 15 16.91 -3.02 77.39
N VAL A 16 16.42 -4.11 76.80
CA VAL A 16 16.38 -4.28 75.34
C VAL A 16 15.34 -3.28 74.83
N LEU A 17 15.82 -2.15 74.29
CA LEU A 17 15.01 -1.26 73.48
C LEU A 17 14.72 -1.99 72.16
N ALA A 18 13.74 -2.89 72.18
CA ALA A 18 13.17 -3.47 70.99
C ALA A 18 12.47 -2.33 70.23
N CYS A 19 13.19 -1.76 69.27
CA CYS A 19 12.59 -0.92 68.24
C CYS A 19 11.67 -1.85 67.43
N LEU A 20 10.43 -1.96 67.88
CA LEU A 20 9.35 -2.61 67.15
C LEU A 20 9.17 -1.84 65.84
N SER A 21 9.82 -2.32 64.78
CA SER A 21 9.39 -2.02 63.43
C SER A 21 8.00 -2.61 63.28
N LEU A 22 6.98 -1.80 63.53
CA LEU A 22 5.62 -2.15 63.14
C LEU A 22 5.67 -2.50 61.65
N PRO A 23 5.23 -3.70 61.23
CA PRO A 23 4.99 -3.93 59.82
C PRO A 23 4.00 -2.85 59.42
N ALA A 24 4.42 -1.96 58.52
CA ALA A 24 3.56 -0.94 57.94
C ALA A 24 2.42 -1.68 57.24
N ALA A 25 1.35 -1.96 57.98
CA ALA A 25 0.24 -2.75 57.51
C ALA A 25 -0.34 -2.03 56.31
N ALA A 26 -0.40 -2.74 55.19
CA ALA A 26 -1.17 -2.31 54.06
C ALA A 26 -2.57 -1.97 54.56
N ARG A 27 -2.98 -0.73 54.39
CA ARG A 27 -4.29 -0.27 54.84
C ARG A 27 -5.30 -0.67 53.77
N ASN A 28 -5.86 -1.88 53.87
CA ASN A 28 -6.80 -2.43 52.88
C ASN A 28 -7.95 -1.46 52.54
N PHE A 29 -8.42 -0.66 53.51
CA PHE A 29 -9.46 0.35 53.29
C PHE A 29 -9.15 1.39 52.20
N ARG A 30 -7.87 1.61 51.87
CA ARG A 30 -7.46 2.57 50.83
C ARG A 30 -7.69 2.04 49.42
N VAL A 31 -7.62 0.73 49.25
CA VAL A 31 -7.90 0.07 47.97
C VAL A 31 -9.38 0.22 47.62
N ASP A 32 -10.25 0.20 48.63
CA ASP A 32 -11.71 0.38 48.45
C ASP A 32 -12.11 1.82 48.07
N GLN A 33 -11.19 2.78 48.20
CA GLN A 33 -11.40 4.18 47.79
C GLN A 33 -11.02 4.42 46.32
N LEU A 34 -10.42 3.44 45.64
CA LEU A 34 -10.02 3.51 44.25
C LEU A 34 -11.09 2.90 43.33
N PRO A 35 -11.37 3.50 42.17
CA PRO A 35 -12.14 2.85 41.11
C PRO A 35 -11.50 1.51 40.75
N ASN A 36 -12.29 0.43 40.71
CA ASN A 36 -11.84 -0.94 40.49
C ASN A 36 -10.66 -1.42 41.37
N GLY A 37 -10.32 -0.71 42.45
CA GLY A 37 -9.11 -0.98 43.24
C GLY A 37 -9.05 -2.39 43.82
N SER A 38 -10.20 -2.95 44.20
CA SER A 38 -10.31 -4.31 44.74
C SER A 38 -9.82 -5.40 43.77
N ARG A 39 -9.79 -5.12 42.46
CA ARG A 39 -9.26 -6.04 41.44
C ARG A 39 -7.73 -6.05 41.36
N ILE A 40 -7.06 -4.98 41.78
CA ILE A 40 -5.59 -4.86 41.80
C ILE A 40 -5.04 -5.13 43.22
N GLY A 41 -5.79 -4.76 44.25
CA GLY A 41 -5.39 -4.94 45.64
C GLY A 41 -4.31 -3.96 46.08
N CYS A 42 -3.49 -4.37 47.04
CA CYS A 42 -2.44 -3.52 47.61
C CYS A 42 -1.36 -3.13 46.59
N ALA A 43 -1.22 -3.89 45.49
CA ALA A 43 -0.29 -3.59 44.41
C ALA A 43 -0.55 -2.24 43.74
N ALA A 44 -1.77 -1.70 43.82
CA ALA A 44 -2.08 -0.37 43.28
C ALA A 44 -1.19 0.72 43.92
N CYS A 45 -0.92 0.62 45.23
CA CYS A 45 -0.17 1.64 45.99
C CYS A 45 1.20 1.16 46.51
N HIS A 46 1.50 -0.14 46.42
CA HIS A 46 2.71 -0.74 47.00
C HIS A 46 3.46 -1.58 45.97
N VAL A 47 4.79 -1.58 46.08
CA VAL A 47 5.64 -2.47 45.27
C VAL A 47 5.40 -3.94 45.64
N ASN A 48 5.14 -4.22 46.92
CA ASN A 48 4.73 -5.55 47.37
C ASN A 48 3.22 -5.74 47.16
N PRO A 49 2.77 -6.74 46.35
CA PRO A 49 1.35 -7.01 46.14
C PRO A 49 0.59 -7.45 47.40
N ALA A 50 1.28 -8.07 48.36
CA ALA A 50 0.70 -8.36 49.69
C ALA A 50 0.56 -7.11 50.57
N GLY A 51 1.06 -5.98 50.08
CA GLY A 51 1.03 -4.68 50.71
C GLY A 51 2.12 -4.48 51.77
N GLY A 52 2.14 -3.27 52.35
CA GLY A 52 3.25 -2.82 53.18
C GLY A 52 4.54 -2.61 52.39
N GLY A 53 5.60 -2.20 53.07
CA GLY A 53 6.86 -1.84 52.41
C GLY A 53 6.76 -0.59 51.52
N PRO A 54 7.76 -0.36 50.65
CA PRO A 54 7.82 0.82 49.79
C PRO A 54 6.58 0.99 48.92
N ARG A 55 6.16 2.25 48.74
CA ARG A 55 5.10 2.60 47.80
C ARG A 55 5.65 2.68 46.38
N ASN A 56 4.83 2.30 45.41
CA ASN A 56 5.09 2.61 44.02
C ASN A 56 4.78 4.09 43.74
N SER A 57 4.99 4.56 42.51
CA SER A 57 4.80 5.96 42.15
C SER A 57 3.37 6.46 42.43
N PHE A 58 2.34 5.70 42.06
CA PHE A 58 0.95 6.01 42.39
C PHE A 58 0.71 6.10 43.90
N GLY A 59 1.20 5.13 44.68
CA GLY A 59 1.08 5.15 46.13
C GLY A 59 1.77 6.35 46.79
N LEU A 60 2.87 6.84 46.21
CA LEU A 60 3.51 8.08 46.64
C LEU A 60 2.63 9.30 46.34
N ALA A 61 2.01 9.37 45.16
CA ALA A 61 1.06 10.42 44.79
C ALA A 61 -0.17 10.43 45.73
N VAL A 62 -0.78 9.27 45.97
CA VAL A 62 -1.85 9.10 46.98
C VAL A 62 -1.37 9.52 48.38
N GLY A 63 -0.11 9.21 48.69
CA GLY A 63 0.54 9.60 49.94
C GLY A 63 0.64 11.09 50.17
N ALA A 64 0.99 11.84 49.13
CA ALA A 64 1.11 13.29 49.17
C ALA A 64 -0.26 13.95 49.45
N ILE A 65 -1.35 13.40 48.93
CA ILE A 65 -2.71 13.91 49.15
C ILE A 65 -3.21 13.57 50.56
N THR A 66 -3.01 12.33 50.99
CA THR A 66 -3.69 11.82 52.19
C THR A 66 -2.88 11.98 53.48
N GLY A 67 -1.54 11.95 53.39
CA GLY A 67 -0.67 11.76 54.55
C GLY A 67 -1.05 10.50 55.34
N SER A 68 -1.17 10.64 56.67
CA SER A 68 -1.57 9.54 57.57
C SER A 68 -3.09 9.43 57.80
N ALA A 69 -3.88 10.38 57.29
CA ALA A 69 -5.32 10.47 57.52
C ALA A 69 -6.13 9.46 56.72
N ASN A 70 -7.32 9.10 57.22
CA ASN A 70 -8.34 8.36 56.47
C ASN A 70 -9.31 9.38 55.85
N ARG A 71 -8.97 9.87 54.66
CA ARG A 71 -9.81 10.79 53.88
C ARG A 71 -9.92 10.28 52.45
N GLU A 72 -11.05 10.56 51.82
CA GLU A 72 -11.21 10.38 50.37
C GLU A 72 -10.16 11.20 49.61
N PHE A 73 -9.59 10.59 48.57
CA PHE A 73 -8.50 11.20 47.81
C PHE A 73 -8.62 11.03 46.30
N TRP A 74 -9.48 10.11 45.85
CA TRP A 74 -9.77 9.96 44.43
C TRP A 74 -10.45 11.23 43.92
N SER A 75 -9.96 11.75 42.81
CA SER A 75 -10.39 13.03 42.23
C SER A 75 -10.00 13.09 40.77
N ALA A 76 -10.65 13.95 39.99
CA ALA A 76 -10.29 14.24 38.61
C ALA A 76 -8.79 14.59 38.44
N THR A 77 -8.18 15.29 39.40
CA THR A 77 -6.75 15.62 39.36
C THR A 77 -5.86 14.39 39.50
N LEU A 78 -6.18 13.49 40.43
CA LEU A 78 -5.42 12.25 40.57
C LEU A 78 -5.72 11.30 39.40
N ALA A 79 -6.95 11.24 38.91
CA ALA A 79 -7.33 10.44 37.75
C ALA A 79 -6.57 10.87 36.49
N ALA A 80 -6.42 12.19 36.25
CA ALA A 80 -5.71 12.72 35.09
C ALA A 80 -4.17 12.62 35.17
N ALA A 81 -3.60 12.30 36.34
CA ALA A 81 -2.16 12.15 36.48
C ALA A 81 -1.69 10.80 35.90
N ASP A 82 -0.52 10.79 35.27
CA ASP A 82 0.21 9.58 34.87
C ASP A 82 1.32 9.36 35.91
N SER A 83 1.09 8.47 36.87
CA SER A 83 1.99 8.38 38.03
C SER A 83 3.27 7.60 37.73
N ASP A 84 3.24 6.61 36.84
CA ASP A 84 4.41 5.80 36.50
C ASP A 84 5.08 6.18 35.17
N GLY A 85 4.53 7.18 34.46
CA GLY A 85 5.12 7.79 33.28
C GLY A 85 4.97 6.94 32.03
N ASP A 86 3.95 6.07 32.00
CA ASP A 86 3.80 5.06 30.97
C ASP A 86 2.90 5.49 29.79
N GLY A 87 2.33 6.70 29.88
CA GLY A 87 1.45 7.33 28.91
C GLY A 87 -0.04 7.16 29.20
N PHE A 88 -0.43 6.36 30.20
CA PHE A 88 -1.81 6.22 30.63
C PHE A 88 -2.03 6.94 31.95
N SER A 89 -3.12 7.70 32.02
CA SER A 89 -3.52 8.34 33.27
C SER A 89 -4.06 7.30 34.25
N ASN A 90 -3.88 7.52 35.55
CA ASN A 90 -4.37 6.65 36.61
C ASN A 90 -5.87 6.33 36.46
N GLY A 91 -6.67 7.30 35.99
CA GLY A 91 -8.10 7.17 35.77
C GLY A 91 -8.42 6.20 34.64
N VAL A 92 -7.72 6.31 33.50
CA VAL A 92 -7.83 5.34 32.40
C VAL A 92 -7.47 3.94 32.91
N GLU A 93 -6.37 3.78 33.62
CA GLU A 93 -5.95 2.48 34.13
C GLU A 93 -6.94 1.86 35.11
N LEU A 94 -7.54 2.67 35.99
CA LEU A 94 -8.53 2.22 36.98
C LEU A 94 -9.96 2.17 36.41
N GLY A 95 -10.19 2.60 35.17
CA GLY A 95 -11.49 2.57 34.50
C GLY A 95 -12.45 3.68 34.93
N ASP A 96 -11.93 4.81 35.38
CA ASP A 96 -12.65 6.06 35.69
C ASP A 96 -11.80 7.25 35.22
N PRO A 97 -11.72 7.51 33.89
CA PRO A 97 -10.89 8.57 33.31
C PRO A 97 -11.25 9.97 33.82
N GLU A 98 -12.53 10.22 34.07
CA GLU A 98 -13.04 11.51 34.54
C GLU A 98 -12.73 11.76 36.02
N GLY A 99 -12.43 10.70 36.79
CA GLY A 99 -12.15 10.76 38.21
C GLY A 99 -13.36 11.14 39.06
N ASP A 100 -14.57 10.82 38.58
CA ASP A 100 -15.85 11.14 39.23
C ASP A 100 -16.45 9.94 39.99
N LYS A 101 -15.72 8.82 40.02
CA LYS A 101 -16.07 7.51 40.60
C LYS A 101 -17.07 6.70 39.79
N THR A 102 -17.41 7.11 38.58
CA THR A 102 -18.25 6.35 37.67
C THR A 102 -17.39 5.41 36.83
N VAL A 103 -17.22 4.18 37.30
CA VAL A 103 -16.42 3.19 36.56
C VAL A 103 -17.09 2.78 35.26
N ILE A 104 -16.28 2.65 34.20
CA ILE A 104 -16.68 2.07 32.92
C ILE A 104 -17.07 0.60 33.15
N PRO A 105 -18.31 0.18 32.83
CA PRO A 105 -18.73 -1.21 33.01
C PRO A 105 -17.84 -2.17 32.20
N GLY A 106 -17.34 -3.22 32.85
CA GLY A 106 -16.52 -4.26 32.20
C GLY A 106 -15.04 -3.94 32.07
N TRP A 107 -14.57 -2.79 32.56
CA TRP A 107 -13.15 -2.43 32.51
C TRP A 107 -12.27 -3.42 33.29
N VAL A 108 -11.14 -3.79 32.69
CA VAL A 108 -10.10 -4.61 33.31
C VAL A 108 -8.99 -3.66 33.76
N PRO A 109 -8.86 -3.37 35.06
CA PRO A 109 -7.99 -2.30 35.50
C PRO A 109 -6.52 -2.73 35.48
N THR A 110 -5.64 -1.76 35.26
CA THR A 110 -4.18 -1.93 35.29
C THR A 110 -3.55 -1.11 36.41
N ASN A 111 -2.29 -1.38 36.74
CA ASN A 111 -1.66 -0.83 37.93
C ASN A 111 -0.99 0.53 37.65
N PRO A 112 -1.54 1.64 38.20
CA PRO A 112 -1.07 2.99 37.92
C PRO A 112 0.30 3.36 38.49
N GLY A 113 0.92 2.44 39.24
CA GLY A 113 2.29 2.61 39.72
C GLY A 113 3.27 1.62 39.10
N ASN A 114 2.91 0.98 37.98
CA ASN A 114 3.75 0.02 37.28
C ASN A 114 3.66 0.19 35.76
N ALA A 115 4.65 0.88 35.19
CA ALA A 115 4.73 1.20 33.76
C ALA A 115 4.80 -0.02 32.80
N SER A 116 4.85 -1.24 33.32
CA SER A 116 4.75 -2.48 32.54
C SER A 116 3.34 -3.08 32.51
N SER A 117 2.39 -2.49 33.26
CA SER A 117 1.01 -2.93 33.40
C SER A 117 0.09 -1.90 32.75
N LYS A 118 -0.12 -2.00 31.44
CA LYS A 118 -0.87 -0.99 30.66
C LYS A 118 -2.23 -1.49 30.20
N PRO A 119 -3.24 -0.61 30.04
CA PRO A 119 -4.47 -0.95 29.36
C PRO A 119 -4.19 -1.49 27.96
N VAL A 120 -4.91 -2.54 27.57
CA VAL A 120 -4.88 -3.01 26.18
C VAL A 120 -5.73 -2.06 25.35
N VAL A 121 -5.08 -1.19 24.57
CA VAL A 121 -5.77 -0.44 23.51
C VAL A 121 -5.88 -1.36 22.31
N GLU A 122 -7.09 -1.59 21.82
CA GLU A 122 -7.27 -2.39 20.62
C GLU A 122 -6.68 -1.65 19.41
N ASN A 123 -5.68 -2.25 18.77
CA ASN A 123 -5.12 -1.72 17.52
C ASN A 123 -6.21 -1.54 16.47
N GLN A 124 -6.22 -0.44 15.72
CA GLN A 124 -7.12 -0.27 14.58
C GLN A 124 -6.38 -0.58 13.27
N PRO A 125 -7.10 -0.96 12.19
CA PRO A 125 -6.44 -1.16 10.90
C PRO A 125 -6.07 0.19 10.27
N PRO A 126 -4.99 0.24 9.47
CA PRO A 126 -4.67 1.40 8.65
C PRO A 126 -5.73 1.62 7.57
N GLN A 127 -5.73 2.81 6.97
CA GLN A 127 -6.61 3.17 5.86
C GLN A 127 -5.83 3.88 4.75
N PHE A 128 -5.99 3.43 3.50
CA PHE A 128 -5.44 4.13 2.35
C PHE A 128 -6.08 5.52 2.17
N THR A 129 -5.23 6.51 1.88
CA THR A 129 -5.63 7.91 1.64
C THR A 129 -5.35 8.38 0.21
N SER A 130 -4.55 7.64 -0.56
CA SER A 130 -4.26 7.94 -1.96
C SER A 130 -5.25 7.32 -2.94
N THR A 131 -5.37 7.95 -4.11
CA THR A 131 -6.10 7.41 -5.27
C THR A 131 -5.11 6.83 -6.29
N PRO A 132 -5.29 5.57 -6.75
CA PRO A 132 -4.42 4.96 -7.76
C PRO A 132 -4.35 5.69 -9.08
N VAL A 133 -3.19 5.63 -9.73
CA VAL A 133 -3.04 5.92 -11.16
C VAL A 133 -3.50 4.69 -11.94
N THR A 134 -4.59 4.79 -12.68
CA THR A 134 -5.25 3.62 -13.30
C THR A 134 -4.85 3.38 -14.75
N THR A 135 -3.91 4.14 -15.29
CA THR A 135 -3.43 3.98 -16.67
C THR A 135 -1.92 3.84 -16.72
N ALA A 136 -1.44 2.94 -17.57
CA ALA A 136 -0.04 2.82 -17.93
C ALA A 136 0.10 2.67 -19.45
N SER A 137 1.30 2.96 -19.95
CA SER A 137 1.65 2.73 -21.34
C SER A 137 2.72 1.66 -21.42
N GLN A 138 2.54 0.72 -22.34
CA GLN A 138 3.51 -0.29 -22.69
C GLN A 138 4.91 0.32 -22.85
N GLY A 139 5.96 -0.30 -22.31
CA GLY A 139 7.35 0.16 -22.45
C GLY A 139 7.72 1.45 -21.72
N LEU A 140 6.76 2.16 -21.11
CA LEU A 140 7.01 3.37 -20.35
C LEU A 140 6.90 3.10 -18.83
N PRO A 141 7.71 3.80 -18.00
CA PRO A 141 7.67 3.61 -16.56
C PRO A 141 6.33 4.08 -15.98
N TYR A 142 5.68 3.19 -15.25
CA TYR A 142 4.53 3.46 -14.40
C TYR A 142 4.99 3.72 -12.95
N GLN A 143 4.40 4.73 -12.32
CA GLN A 143 4.65 5.05 -10.91
C GLN A 143 3.36 5.53 -10.23
N TYR A 144 3.14 5.05 -9.01
CA TYR A 144 2.07 5.48 -8.11
C TYR A 144 2.58 5.46 -6.67
N ALA A 145 2.46 6.58 -5.97
CA ALA A 145 2.81 6.68 -4.55
C ALA A 145 1.56 6.40 -3.70
N ALA A 146 1.47 5.18 -3.17
CA ALA A 146 0.42 4.82 -2.24
C ALA A 146 0.69 5.43 -0.86
N THR A 147 -0.36 5.96 -0.23
CA THR A 147 -0.32 6.53 1.12
C THR A 147 -1.50 6.01 1.93
N ALA A 148 -1.28 5.90 3.23
CA ALA A 148 -2.25 5.44 4.20
C ALA A 148 -1.95 6.10 5.56
N THR A 149 -2.95 6.10 6.43
CA THR A 149 -2.87 6.57 7.82
C THR A 149 -3.28 5.47 8.76
N ASP A 150 -2.73 5.50 9.96
CA ASP A 150 -3.08 4.62 11.07
C ASP A 150 -3.68 5.44 12.22
N PRO A 151 -4.81 5.04 12.82
CA PRO A 151 -5.42 5.80 13.92
C PRO A 151 -4.48 5.98 15.12
N GLU A 152 -3.66 4.97 15.41
CA GLU A 152 -2.66 5.00 16.47
C GLU A 152 -1.31 5.59 16.02
N ASN A 153 -1.21 6.06 14.77
CA ASN A 153 0.02 6.58 14.13
C ASN A 153 1.20 5.60 14.20
N THR A 154 0.91 4.30 14.13
CA THR A 154 1.93 3.26 14.08
C THR A 154 2.63 3.20 12.72
N ALA A 155 3.75 2.48 12.66
CA ALA A 155 4.54 2.38 11.43
C ALA A 155 3.86 1.46 10.41
N LEU A 156 3.82 1.90 9.15
CA LEU A 156 3.14 1.21 8.06
C LEU A 156 4.11 0.56 7.09
N THR A 157 3.79 -0.67 6.67
CA THR A 157 4.53 -1.41 5.63
C THR A 157 3.59 -1.77 4.48
N TYR A 158 4.00 -1.47 3.25
CA TYR A 158 3.22 -1.73 2.03
C TYR A 158 3.72 -2.99 1.30
N SER A 159 2.82 -3.66 0.59
CA SER A 159 3.14 -4.86 -0.19
C SER A 159 2.18 -5.06 -1.36
N LYS A 160 2.62 -5.82 -2.37
CA LYS A 160 1.77 -6.31 -3.46
C LYS A 160 1.10 -7.59 -3.02
N VAL A 161 -0.23 -7.63 -3.00
CA VAL A 161 -1.01 -8.86 -2.78
C VAL A 161 -1.20 -9.59 -4.10
N SER A 162 -1.62 -8.86 -5.13
CA SER A 162 -1.80 -9.39 -6.49
C SER A 162 -1.58 -8.29 -7.53
N GLY A 163 -1.27 -8.69 -8.75
CA GLY A 163 -1.03 -7.78 -9.87
C GLY A 163 -0.03 -8.39 -10.85
N PRO A 164 0.27 -7.70 -11.95
CA PRO A 164 1.20 -8.20 -12.94
C PRO A 164 2.63 -8.35 -12.38
N ASP A 165 3.40 -9.27 -12.94
CA ASP A 165 4.76 -9.59 -12.48
C ASP A 165 5.72 -8.41 -12.62
N TRP A 166 5.56 -7.62 -13.68
CA TRP A 166 6.37 -6.43 -13.95
C TRP A 166 6.13 -5.27 -12.96
N LEU A 167 5.07 -5.34 -12.14
CA LEU A 167 4.72 -4.32 -11.16
C LEU A 167 5.28 -4.68 -9.78
N ASN A 168 5.96 -3.74 -9.15
CA ASN A 168 6.58 -3.88 -7.83
C ASN A 168 5.93 -2.89 -6.85
N VAL A 169 5.97 -3.23 -5.56
CA VAL A 169 5.51 -2.37 -4.46
C VAL A 169 6.61 -2.35 -3.42
N SER A 170 7.19 -1.18 -3.14
CA SER A 170 8.16 -1.02 -2.07
C SER A 170 7.47 -1.07 -0.70
N ALA A 171 8.24 -1.38 0.34
CA ALA A 171 7.76 -1.31 1.73
C ALA A 171 7.28 0.08 2.16
N THR A 172 7.65 1.13 1.43
CA THR A 172 7.28 2.54 1.67
C THR A 172 6.11 3.03 0.81
N GLY A 173 5.48 2.16 0.02
CA GLY A 173 4.29 2.51 -0.76
C GLY A 173 4.56 2.99 -2.19
N LEU A 174 5.80 2.95 -2.68
CA LEU A 174 6.06 3.21 -4.10
C LEU A 174 5.67 1.99 -4.93
N VAL A 175 4.63 2.15 -5.73
CA VAL A 175 4.21 1.19 -6.75
C VAL A 175 4.88 1.58 -8.07
N SER A 176 5.68 0.70 -8.66
CA SER A 176 6.43 1.01 -9.88
C SER A 176 6.67 -0.20 -10.75
N GLY A 177 6.85 0.03 -12.05
CA GLY A 177 7.14 -1.02 -13.02
C GLY A 177 7.06 -0.49 -14.45
N THR A 178 7.42 -1.33 -15.41
CA THR A 178 7.31 -1.01 -16.84
C THR A 178 6.57 -2.17 -17.51
N PRO A 179 5.37 -1.95 -18.10
CA PRO A 179 4.69 -3.02 -18.81
C PRO A 179 5.55 -3.50 -20.00
N PRO A 180 5.79 -4.81 -20.16
CA PRO A 180 6.68 -5.32 -21.18
C PRO A 180 6.04 -5.29 -22.57
N ASP A 181 6.79 -5.73 -23.58
CA ASP A 181 6.27 -5.81 -24.94
C ASP A 181 5.00 -6.67 -25.04
N LEU A 182 4.14 -6.35 -26.00
CA LEU A 182 2.86 -7.02 -26.27
C LEU A 182 1.92 -7.11 -25.06
N THR A 183 2.10 -6.23 -24.07
CA THR A 183 1.27 -6.16 -22.86
C THR A 183 0.32 -4.98 -22.96
N SER A 184 -0.97 -5.26 -23.15
CA SER A 184 -2.05 -4.28 -23.11
C SER A 184 -3.34 -4.93 -22.58
N GLY A 185 -4.27 -4.10 -22.12
CA GLY A 185 -5.50 -4.52 -21.46
C GLY A 185 -5.54 -4.20 -19.97
N ASP A 186 -6.50 -4.78 -19.28
CA ASP A 186 -6.81 -4.47 -17.88
C ASP A 186 -6.18 -5.47 -16.92
N PHE A 187 -5.49 -4.95 -15.91
CA PHE A 187 -4.84 -5.73 -14.86
C PHE A 187 -5.43 -5.36 -13.50
N MET A 188 -5.93 -6.37 -12.76
CA MET A 188 -6.36 -6.15 -11.39
C MET A 188 -5.16 -6.10 -10.45
N VAL A 189 -4.97 -4.98 -9.75
CA VAL A 189 -3.89 -4.77 -8.78
C VAL A 189 -4.49 -4.68 -7.39
N THR A 190 -3.90 -5.40 -6.44
CA THR A 190 -4.25 -5.32 -5.02
C THR A 190 -3.00 -4.99 -4.21
N LEU A 191 -3.04 -3.85 -3.53
CA LEU A 191 -2.02 -3.42 -2.58
C LEU A 191 -2.50 -3.71 -1.16
N ARG A 192 -1.56 -4.04 -0.27
CA ARG A 192 -1.82 -4.14 1.18
C ARG A 192 -0.93 -3.18 1.94
N VAL A 193 -1.51 -2.51 2.93
CA VAL A 193 -0.78 -1.80 3.98
C VAL A 193 -1.05 -2.49 5.31
N THR A 194 0.02 -2.74 6.08
CA THR A 194 -0.02 -3.43 7.37
C THR A 194 0.64 -2.54 8.42
N ASP A 195 -0.01 -2.37 9.56
CA ASP A 195 0.55 -1.67 10.72
C ASP A 195 1.49 -2.56 11.54
N ASN A 196 2.24 -1.97 12.47
CA ASN A 196 3.09 -2.72 13.42
C ASN A 196 2.49 -2.79 14.83
N GLY A 197 1.16 -2.67 14.95
CA GLY A 197 0.42 -2.86 16.19
C GLY A 197 0.42 -4.31 16.68
N SER A 198 -0.19 -4.53 17.85
CA SER A 198 -0.30 -5.87 18.45
C SER A 198 -1.76 -6.17 18.85
N PRO A 199 -2.45 -7.08 18.13
CA PRO A 199 -2.01 -7.74 16.90
C PRO A 199 -1.90 -6.74 15.74
N ALA A 200 -1.04 -7.05 14.77
CA ALA A 200 -0.95 -6.25 13.55
C ALA A 200 -2.25 -6.34 12.75
N LYS A 201 -2.74 -5.22 12.24
CA LYS A 201 -3.90 -5.16 11.34
C LYS A 201 -3.47 -4.64 9.96
N SER A 202 -4.35 -4.76 8.98
CA SER A 202 -4.05 -4.42 7.58
C SER A 202 -5.28 -3.98 6.82
N ALA A 203 -5.07 -3.24 5.74
CA ALA A 203 -6.09 -2.87 4.76
C ALA A 203 -5.60 -3.10 3.33
N ASP A 204 -6.54 -3.37 2.42
CA ASP A 204 -6.28 -3.59 1.01
C ASP A 204 -6.86 -2.45 0.15
N GLN A 205 -6.16 -2.09 -0.92
CA GLN A 205 -6.65 -1.22 -1.99
C GLN A 205 -6.57 -1.96 -3.31
N THR A 206 -7.72 -2.20 -3.93
CA THR A 206 -7.83 -2.87 -5.23
C THR A 206 -8.25 -1.87 -6.30
N TYR A 207 -7.60 -1.95 -7.46
CA TYR A 207 -7.94 -1.14 -8.63
C TYR A 207 -7.62 -1.86 -9.94
N THR A 208 -8.26 -1.42 -11.02
CA THR A 208 -7.93 -1.86 -12.39
C THR A 208 -6.90 -0.90 -12.97
N LEU A 209 -5.77 -1.45 -13.43
CA LEU A 209 -4.74 -0.76 -14.19
C LEU A 209 -4.91 -1.09 -15.68
N THR A 210 -5.34 -0.12 -16.46
CA THR A 210 -5.47 -0.24 -17.91
C THR A 210 -4.14 0.09 -18.57
N VAL A 211 -3.53 -0.90 -19.21
CA VAL A 211 -2.32 -0.74 -20.01
C VAL A 211 -2.72 -0.55 -21.47
N THR A 212 -2.29 0.56 -22.06
CA THR A 212 -2.44 0.81 -23.50
C THR A 212 -1.11 0.66 -24.20
N ALA A 213 -1.14 0.29 -25.46
CA ALA A 213 0.04 0.36 -26.28
C ALA A 213 0.42 1.81 -26.57
N SER A 214 1.70 2.04 -26.82
CA SER A 214 2.23 3.35 -27.20
C SER A 214 3.40 3.16 -28.14
N TYR A 215 3.43 3.91 -29.24
CA TYR A 215 4.57 3.88 -30.16
C TYR A 215 5.89 4.26 -29.46
N SER A 216 5.89 5.33 -28.66
CA SER A 216 7.08 5.74 -27.88
C SER A 216 7.52 4.69 -26.88
N GLY A 217 6.56 3.95 -26.32
CA GLY A 217 6.81 2.84 -25.44
C GLY A 217 7.46 1.65 -26.13
N TRP A 218 6.94 1.28 -27.30
CA TRP A 218 7.54 0.28 -28.16
C TRP A 218 8.95 0.69 -28.62
N GLN A 219 9.15 1.96 -28.98
CA GLN A 219 10.49 2.48 -29.29
C GLN A 219 11.45 2.29 -28.11
N ALA A 220 11.01 2.60 -26.88
CA ALA A 220 11.83 2.39 -25.69
C ALA A 220 12.16 0.91 -25.39
N LEU A 221 11.33 -0.03 -25.85
CA LEU A 221 11.57 -1.47 -25.71
C LEU A 221 12.56 -2.01 -26.75
N HIS A 222 12.55 -1.48 -27.98
CA HIS A 222 13.35 -2.00 -29.09
C HIS A 222 14.60 -1.17 -29.43
N PHE A 223 14.67 0.09 -28.97
CA PHE A 223 15.76 1.05 -29.23
C PHE A 223 16.14 1.77 -27.93
N ASN A 224 16.81 1.06 -27.02
CA ASN A 224 17.06 1.53 -25.65
C ASN A 224 18.46 2.10 -25.42
N LEU A 225 19.33 2.08 -26.43
CA LEU A 225 20.67 2.66 -26.34
C LEU A 225 20.72 4.05 -27.00
N PRO A 226 21.47 5.02 -26.44
CA PRO A 226 21.62 6.34 -27.06
C PRO A 226 22.14 6.31 -28.50
N ALA A 227 22.96 5.32 -28.85
CA ALA A 227 23.52 5.15 -30.20
C ALA A 227 22.48 4.68 -31.24
N GLU A 228 21.27 4.31 -30.80
CA GLU A 228 20.21 3.76 -31.65
C GLU A 228 19.11 4.78 -31.95
N ALA A 229 19.26 6.04 -31.50
CA ALA A 229 18.25 7.08 -31.69
C ALA A 229 17.88 7.27 -33.17
N ASP A 230 18.87 7.19 -34.06
CA ASP A 230 18.67 7.32 -35.51
C ASP A 230 17.92 6.11 -36.11
N LEU A 231 17.94 4.95 -35.43
CA LEU A 231 17.25 3.73 -35.88
C LEU A 231 15.79 3.70 -35.46
N ALA A 232 15.38 4.50 -34.47
CA ALA A 232 14.04 4.44 -33.89
C ALA A 232 12.98 5.23 -34.66
N GLY A 233 13.37 6.02 -35.68
CA GLY A 233 12.46 6.90 -36.41
C GLY A 233 11.30 6.17 -37.09
N ALA A 234 10.12 6.78 -37.14
CA ALA A 234 8.90 6.16 -37.66
C ALA A 234 8.97 5.64 -39.10
N LEU A 235 9.79 6.29 -39.94
CA LEU A 235 9.98 5.94 -41.35
C LEU A 235 11.28 5.16 -41.59
N VAL A 236 12.04 4.82 -40.54
CA VAL A 236 13.28 4.07 -40.64
C VAL A 236 12.94 2.58 -40.70
N ASP A 237 13.56 1.88 -41.64
CA ASP A 237 13.59 0.42 -41.76
C ASP A 237 14.91 -0.04 -41.12
N ALA A 238 14.81 -0.55 -39.89
CA ALA A 238 15.99 -0.78 -39.06
C ALA A 238 16.67 -2.14 -39.30
N ASP A 239 15.94 -3.12 -39.84
CA ASP A 239 16.43 -4.46 -40.18
C ASP A 239 16.50 -4.75 -41.69
N ASN A 240 16.16 -3.75 -42.52
CA ASN A 240 16.27 -3.74 -43.97
C ASN A 240 15.40 -4.81 -44.66
N ASP A 241 14.20 -5.05 -44.15
CA ASP A 241 13.25 -5.98 -44.74
C ASP A 241 12.17 -5.31 -45.61
N GLY A 242 12.20 -3.97 -45.68
CA GLY A 242 11.30 -3.15 -46.45
C GLY A 242 10.13 -2.56 -45.65
N LEU A 243 10.04 -2.81 -44.33
CA LEU A 243 9.02 -2.20 -43.48
C LEU A 243 9.60 -1.13 -42.54
N PRO A 244 9.01 0.08 -42.53
CA PRO A 244 9.41 1.10 -41.57
C PRO A 244 8.86 0.80 -40.17
N ASN A 245 9.54 1.30 -39.14
CA ASN A 245 9.19 1.06 -37.73
C ASN A 245 7.74 1.33 -37.33
N LEU A 246 7.07 2.33 -37.94
CA LEU A 246 5.66 2.58 -37.64
C LEU A 246 4.74 1.47 -38.21
N ALA A 247 5.13 0.88 -39.35
CA ALA A 247 4.45 -0.28 -39.91
C ALA A 247 4.71 -1.53 -39.06
N GLU A 248 5.97 -1.76 -38.67
CA GLU A 248 6.37 -2.80 -37.72
C GLU A 248 5.51 -2.75 -36.45
N TYR A 249 5.43 -1.56 -35.84
CA TYR A 249 4.61 -1.32 -34.66
C TYR A 249 3.12 -1.63 -34.88
N ALA A 250 2.55 -1.16 -36.00
CA ALA A 250 1.14 -1.36 -36.32
C ALA A 250 0.80 -2.82 -36.60
N LEU A 251 1.74 -3.57 -37.19
CA LEU A 251 1.60 -4.99 -37.49
C LEU A 251 2.00 -5.91 -36.33
N ARG A 252 2.62 -5.33 -35.28
CA ARG A 252 3.21 -6.03 -34.12
C ARG A 252 4.33 -7.01 -34.52
N LEU A 253 5.25 -6.48 -35.29
CA LEU A 253 6.46 -7.15 -35.75
C LEU A 253 7.67 -6.64 -34.95
N ASN A 254 8.81 -7.29 -35.14
CA ASN A 254 10.03 -6.97 -34.41
C ASN A 254 10.98 -6.17 -35.30
N PRO A 255 11.24 -4.88 -35.01
CA PRO A 255 11.99 -3.99 -35.91
C PRO A 255 13.50 -4.25 -35.91
N ARG A 256 13.92 -5.40 -35.40
CA ARG A 256 15.30 -5.86 -35.27
C ARG A 256 15.48 -7.23 -35.94
N ALA A 257 14.45 -7.75 -36.57
CA ALA A 257 14.44 -9.06 -37.18
C ALA A 257 13.69 -8.95 -38.50
N PRO A 258 14.31 -9.30 -39.64
CA PRO A 258 13.67 -9.17 -40.94
C PRO A 258 12.50 -10.16 -41.07
N ASP A 259 11.33 -9.74 -40.60
CA ASP A 259 10.13 -10.56 -40.39
C ASP A 259 8.89 -9.99 -41.11
N ALA A 260 9.09 -9.03 -42.02
CA ALA A 260 8.07 -8.50 -42.90
C ALA A 260 7.22 -9.61 -43.53
N PRO A 261 5.89 -9.56 -43.35
CA PRO A 261 4.99 -10.54 -43.94
C PRO A 261 5.06 -10.50 -45.46
N ALA A 262 4.91 -11.67 -46.07
CA ALA A 262 4.72 -11.77 -47.51
C ALA A 262 3.55 -10.88 -47.96
N SER A 263 3.68 -10.26 -49.13
CA SER A 263 2.66 -9.38 -49.68
C SER A 263 1.30 -10.10 -49.75
N VAL A 264 0.30 -9.55 -49.06
CA VAL A 264 -1.05 -10.08 -49.10
C VAL A 264 -1.62 -9.83 -50.49
N LEU A 265 -1.86 -10.91 -51.24
CA LEU A 265 -2.48 -10.81 -52.55
C LEU A 265 -3.96 -10.39 -52.40
N PRO A 266 -4.44 -9.45 -53.22
CA PRO A 266 -5.85 -9.12 -53.23
C PRO A 266 -6.67 -10.32 -53.72
N THR A 267 -7.89 -10.44 -53.20
CA THR A 267 -8.87 -11.41 -53.69
C THR A 267 -9.90 -10.71 -54.56
N PHE A 268 -10.38 -11.41 -55.59
CA PHE A 268 -11.32 -10.86 -56.56
C PHE A 268 -12.71 -11.48 -56.37
N GLY A 269 -13.72 -10.65 -56.19
CA GLY A 269 -15.12 -11.05 -56.13
C GLY A 269 -15.69 -11.38 -57.50
N ALA A 270 -16.86 -12.03 -57.52
CA ALA A 270 -17.54 -12.41 -58.77
C ALA A 270 -17.97 -11.20 -59.62
N GLY A 271 -18.14 -10.02 -59.02
CA GLY A 271 -18.44 -8.76 -59.69
C GLY A 271 -17.22 -7.93 -60.06
N GLY A 272 -16.00 -8.45 -59.85
CA GLY A 272 -14.74 -7.73 -60.05
C GLY A 272 -14.35 -6.83 -58.88
N GLU A 273 -14.99 -7.01 -57.71
CA GLU A 273 -14.59 -6.34 -56.46
C GLU A 273 -13.20 -6.79 -56.03
N ILE A 274 -12.39 -5.87 -55.53
CA ILE A 274 -11.04 -6.17 -55.06
C ILE A 274 -11.04 -6.06 -53.56
N ASN A 275 -10.74 -7.17 -52.89
CA ASN A 275 -10.79 -7.27 -51.44
C ASN A 275 -9.38 -7.49 -50.88
N LEU A 276 -9.00 -6.66 -49.91
CA LEU A 276 -7.76 -6.78 -49.15
C LEU A 276 -8.06 -6.95 -47.67
N SER A 277 -7.16 -7.62 -46.97
CA SER A 277 -7.23 -7.72 -45.51
C SER A 277 -5.88 -7.44 -44.88
N ALA A 278 -5.88 -6.67 -43.80
CA ALA A 278 -4.71 -6.43 -42.99
C ALA A 278 -5.05 -6.64 -41.52
N THR A 279 -4.19 -7.34 -40.78
CA THR A 279 -4.33 -7.46 -39.32
C THR A 279 -3.38 -6.48 -38.67
N VAL A 280 -3.94 -5.54 -37.93
CA VAL A 280 -3.20 -4.44 -37.28
C VAL A 280 -3.57 -4.39 -35.81
N ARG A 281 -2.74 -3.72 -35.00
CA ARG A 281 -3.05 -3.47 -33.60
C ARG A 281 -4.29 -2.57 -33.45
N ASN A 282 -5.01 -2.74 -32.34
CA ASN A 282 -6.17 -1.91 -31.97
C ASN A 282 -6.17 -1.50 -30.49
N ASP A 283 -5.02 -1.68 -29.84
CA ASP A 283 -4.79 -1.43 -28.41
C ASP A 283 -3.99 -0.14 -28.14
N ASP A 284 -3.64 0.59 -29.19
CA ASP A 284 -3.17 1.98 -29.11
C ASP A 284 -4.31 2.91 -29.54
N PRO A 285 -4.89 3.72 -28.63
CA PRO A 285 -5.96 4.64 -28.96
C PRO A 285 -5.52 5.80 -29.88
N LYS A 286 -4.20 6.01 -30.05
CA LYS A 286 -3.65 7.04 -30.93
C LYS A 286 -3.38 6.54 -32.34
N LEU A 287 -3.27 5.23 -32.56
CA LEU A 287 -3.02 4.68 -33.89
C LEU A 287 -4.29 4.74 -34.75
N VAL A 288 -4.23 5.54 -35.80
CA VAL A 288 -5.22 5.59 -36.87
C VAL A 288 -4.71 4.78 -38.05
N VAL A 289 -5.54 3.84 -38.50
CA VAL A 289 -5.27 3.03 -39.70
C VAL A 289 -6.32 3.34 -40.74
N GLN A 290 -5.87 3.75 -41.92
CA GLN A 290 -6.71 3.99 -43.09
C GLN A 290 -6.23 3.13 -44.25
N MET A 291 -7.13 2.76 -45.15
CA MET A 291 -6.78 2.09 -46.40
C MET A 291 -7.34 2.90 -47.56
N GLU A 292 -6.49 3.15 -48.54
CA GLU A 292 -6.79 4.01 -49.69
C GLU A 292 -6.48 3.25 -50.98
N ALA A 293 -7.34 3.44 -51.99
CA ALA A 293 -7.10 2.98 -53.36
C ALA A 293 -6.93 4.17 -54.30
N ALA A 294 -6.11 3.99 -55.33
CA ALA A 294 -5.92 4.96 -56.40
C ALA A 294 -5.77 4.28 -57.76
N ALA A 295 -5.95 5.07 -58.82
CA ALA A 295 -5.71 4.63 -60.20
C ALA A 295 -4.22 4.59 -60.57
N ASP A 296 -3.36 5.26 -59.79
CA ASP A 296 -1.92 5.32 -60.00
C ASP A 296 -1.15 5.37 -58.66
N VAL A 297 0.18 5.22 -58.74
CA VAL A 297 1.10 5.22 -57.58
C VAL A 297 1.24 6.57 -56.88
N THR A 298 0.74 7.66 -57.48
CA THR A 298 0.89 9.01 -56.92
C THR A 298 -0.15 9.30 -55.85
N TYR A 299 -1.28 8.58 -55.85
CA TYR A 299 -2.42 8.81 -54.95
C TYR A 299 -2.92 10.26 -54.97
N ALA A 300 -2.96 10.90 -56.15
CA ALA A 300 -3.43 12.29 -56.27
C ALA A 300 -4.92 12.47 -55.93
N ALA A 301 -5.75 11.44 -56.15
CA ALA A 301 -7.17 11.42 -55.79
C ALA A 301 -7.53 10.06 -55.15
N PRO A 302 -7.08 9.80 -53.92
CA PRO A 302 -7.29 8.52 -53.27
C PRO A 302 -8.76 8.39 -52.89
N GLN A 303 -9.33 7.21 -53.11
CA GLN A 303 -10.64 6.86 -52.61
C GLN A 303 -10.45 6.05 -51.32
N ALA A 304 -11.07 6.53 -50.24
CA ALA A 304 -11.28 5.71 -49.06
C ALA A 304 -12.21 4.58 -49.46
N GLY A 305 -11.75 3.34 -49.34
CA GLY A 305 -12.63 2.19 -49.53
C GLY A 305 -13.52 1.99 -48.31
N THR A 306 -14.49 1.10 -48.45
CA THR A 306 -15.35 0.74 -47.32
C THR A 306 -14.59 -0.21 -46.42
N LEU A 307 -14.26 0.23 -45.21
CA LEU A 307 -13.77 -0.63 -44.14
C LEU A 307 -14.97 -1.36 -43.54
N SER A 308 -15.04 -2.67 -43.75
CA SER A 308 -16.09 -3.51 -43.15
C SER A 308 -15.44 -4.68 -42.41
N GLU A 309 -15.99 -5.01 -41.25
CA GLU A 309 -15.40 -5.90 -40.23
C GLU A 309 -14.14 -5.35 -39.57
N ALA A 310 -14.28 -4.93 -38.31
CA ALA A 310 -13.22 -4.91 -37.31
C ALA A 310 -13.40 -6.16 -36.45
N THR A 311 -13.15 -7.34 -37.01
CA THR A 311 -13.28 -8.57 -36.21
C THR A 311 -12.09 -8.61 -35.25
N PRO A 312 -12.31 -8.80 -33.94
CA PRO A 312 -11.21 -8.97 -33.01
C PRO A 312 -10.35 -10.16 -33.45
N ALA A 313 -9.09 -9.90 -33.78
CA ALA A 313 -8.11 -10.94 -34.06
C ALA A 313 -7.48 -11.49 -32.75
N GLY A 314 -7.97 -11.02 -31.60
CA GLY A 314 -7.47 -11.32 -30.28
C GLY A 314 -6.21 -10.53 -29.93
N ALA A 315 -5.88 -10.54 -28.63
CA ALA A 315 -4.66 -9.98 -28.06
C ALA A 315 -4.41 -8.48 -28.35
N GLY A 316 -5.43 -7.66 -28.64
CA GLY A 316 -5.25 -6.24 -29.00
C GLY A 316 -4.92 -6.02 -30.49
N ARG A 317 -5.41 -6.91 -31.36
CA ARG A 317 -5.42 -6.74 -32.82
C ARG A 317 -6.82 -6.80 -33.39
N GLN A 318 -6.98 -6.19 -34.56
CA GLN A 318 -8.16 -6.27 -35.41
C GLN A 318 -7.76 -6.64 -36.83
N THR A 319 -8.60 -7.42 -37.52
CA THR A 319 -8.48 -7.59 -38.97
C THR A 319 -9.38 -6.57 -39.64
N LEU A 320 -8.78 -5.70 -40.45
CA LEU A 320 -9.47 -4.77 -41.33
C LEU A 320 -9.68 -5.43 -42.67
N ARG A 321 -10.91 -5.42 -43.19
CA ARG A 321 -11.18 -5.78 -44.59
C ARG A 321 -11.56 -4.54 -45.37
N PHE A 322 -10.92 -4.42 -46.52
CA PHE A 322 -11.09 -3.33 -47.46
C PHE A 322 -11.67 -3.87 -48.74
N THR A 323 -12.73 -3.24 -49.23
CA THR A 323 -13.27 -3.46 -50.57
C THR A 323 -13.06 -2.21 -51.41
N ASP A 324 -12.39 -2.36 -52.54
CA ASP A 324 -12.24 -1.27 -53.51
C ASP A 324 -13.61 -0.90 -54.08
N VAL A 325 -13.94 0.39 -54.10
CA VAL A 325 -15.18 0.92 -54.65
C VAL A 325 -15.22 0.84 -56.18
N VAL A 326 -14.06 0.67 -56.82
CA VAL A 326 -13.94 0.44 -58.26
C VAL A 326 -13.77 -1.05 -58.51
N THR A 327 -14.69 -1.63 -59.28
CA THR A 327 -14.54 -3.00 -59.79
C THR A 327 -13.71 -2.98 -61.07
N LEU A 328 -12.86 -3.99 -61.25
CA LEU A 328 -12.16 -4.20 -62.52
C LEU A 328 -12.92 -5.24 -63.35
N SER A 329 -13.32 -4.88 -64.57
CA SER A 329 -13.68 -5.90 -65.56
C SER A 329 -12.42 -6.69 -65.91
N GLN A 330 -12.54 -7.99 -66.18
CA GLN A 330 -11.42 -8.92 -66.45
C GLN A 330 -10.52 -8.55 -67.65
N THR A 331 -10.74 -7.39 -68.29
CA THR A 331 -10.18 -6.97 -69.58
C THR A 331 -9.26 -5.74 -69.52
N GLY A 332 -9.00 -5.13 -68.35
CA GLY A 332 -7.91 -4.16 -68.20
C GLY A 332 -8.07 -3.09 -67.12
N GLY A 333 -6.94 -2.67 -66.53
CA GLY A 333 -6.82 -1.60 -65.54
C GLY A 333 -5.75 -1.92 -64.50
N GLN A 334 -5.12 -0.88 -63.93
CA GLN A 334 -4.25 -1.00 -62.76
C GLN A 334 -4.89 -0.26 -61.59
N ARG A 335 -4.76 -0.83 -60.40
CA ARG A 335 -5.20 -0.24 -59.15
C ARG A 335 -4.07 -0.37 -58.15
N PHE A 336 -3.91 0.65 -57.32
CA PHE A 336 -2.87 0.73 -56.31
C PHE A 336 -3.55 0.92 -54.96
N TRP A 337 -3.06 0.22 -53.93
CA TRP A 337 -3.58 0.33 -52.56
C TRP A 337 -2.45 0.58 -51.57
N ARG A 338 -2.76 1.33 -50.53
CA ARG A 338 -1.85 1.54 -49.39
C ARG A 338 -2.61 1.47 -48.08
N ILE A 339 -1.88 1.04 -47.05
CA ILE A 339 -2.27 1.24 -45.66
C ILE A 339 -1.58 2.52 -45.19
N LYS A 340 -2.37 3.48 -44.70
CA LYS A 340 -1.88 4.72 -44.12
C LYS A 340 -1.96 4.59 -42.60
N LEU A 341 -0.83 4.82 -41.94
CA LEU A 341 -0.67 4.73 -40.50
C LEU A 341 -0.36 6.12 -39.96
N GLU A 342 -1.15 6.58 -38.99
CA GLU A 342 -0.97 7.88 -38.35
C GLU A 342 -1.07 7.73 -36.83
N LEU A 343 -0.25 8.47 -36.08
CA LEU A 343 -0.36 8.57 -34.63
C LEU A 343 -0.96 9.93 -34.30
N ASN A 344 -2.15 9.92 -33.71
CA ASN A 344 -2.78 11.13 -33.20
C ASN A 344 -2.00 11.68 -32.00
N PRO A 345 -1.96 13.02 -31.83
CA PRO A 345 -1.24 13.67 -30.75
C PRO A 345 -1.70 13.27 -29.34
#